data_AF-Q28GV7-F1
#
_entry.id   AF-Q28GV7-F1
#
_cell.length_a   1.000
_cell.length_b   1.000
_cell.length_c   1.000
_cell.angle_alpha   90.00
_cell.angle_beta   90.00
_cell.angle_gamma   90.00
#
_symmetry.space_group_name_H-M   'P 1'
#
loop_
_entity.id
_entity.type
_entity.pdbx_description
1 polymer ?
#
loop_
_entity_poly.entity_id
_entity_poly.type
_entity_poly.pdbx_seq_one_letter_code
_entity_poly.pdbx_strand_id
1 'polypeptide(L)'
;MQNLSGKIGQLKESLLRSVSTRQITQLEGDRRQNLVDELLTKERQLQTSFQREGAEPDLVRSSLMAGGARSSSRNNPWVLEEPEETRGFTFQEIKQQQHQIIREQDAGLDALSSILARQKQMGQDIGNELDEQNEIIDDVSALVDTTDSKIRNQTRHIKLVDGKSGSCAMMVVIVLLLVAIVVVAVWPTH
;
A
#
# COMPACT_ATOMS: atom_id res chain seq x y z
N MET A 1 21.65 -3.30 -9.07
CA MET A 1 21.61 -1.83 -9.24
C MET A 1 20.76 -1.41 -10.44
N GLN A 2 21.13 -1.72 -11.70
CA GLN A 2 20.36 -1.29 -12.89
C GLN A 2 18.88 -1.76 -12.90
N ASN A 3 18.63 -2.94 -12.35
CA ASN A 3 17.27 -3.50 -12.26
C ASN A 3 16.38 -2.77 -11.25
N LEU A 4 16.97 -2.15 -10.21
CA LEU A 4 16.26 -1.48 -9.12
C LEU A 4 15.79 -0.08 -9.55
N SER A 5 16.68 0.70 -10.15
CA SER A 5 16.35 1.98 -10.78
C SER A 5 15.30 1.80 -11.90
N GLY A 6 15.42 0.74 -12.69
CA GLY A 6 14.41 0.36 -13.69
C GLY A 6 13.03 0.08 -13.09
N LYS A 7 12.97 -0.68 -11.98
CA LYS A 7 11.71 -0.96 -11.26
C LYS A 7 11.10 0.29 -10.62
N ILE A 8 11.92 1.18 -10.07
CA ILE A 8 11.46 2.46 -9.49
C ILE A 8 10.88 3.36 -10.59
N GLY A 9 11.51 3.39 -11.77
CA GLY A 9 10.96 4.09 -12.94
C GLY A 9 9.60 3.53 -13.38
N GLN A 10 9.48 2.20 -13.46
CA GLN A 10 8.22 1.53 -13.80
C GLN A 10 7.11 1.79 -12.77
N LEU A 11 7.45 1.79 -11.48
CA LEU A 11 6.52 2.12 -10.40
C LEU A 11 6.02 3.56 -10.51
N LYS A 12 6.91 4.52 -10.78
CA LYS A 12 6.56 5.93 -10.98
C LYS A 12 5.63 6.13 -12.18
N GLU A 13 5.92 5.47 -13.29
CA GLU A 13 5.12 5.58 -14.52
C GLU A 13 3.73 4.94 -14.35
N SER A 14 3.65 3.78 -13.67
CA SER A 14 2.39 3.12 -13.32
C SER A 14 1.54 3.96 -12.35
N LEU A 15 2.19 4.64 -11.40
CA LEU A 15 1.52 5.54 -10.46
C LEU A 15 0.96 6.78 -11.17
N LEU A 16 1.74 7.43 -12.04
CA LEU A 16 1.26 8.56 -12.84
C LEU A 16 0.09 8.17 -13.75
N ARG A 17 0.14 6.97 -14.33
CA ARG A 17 -0.94 6.43 -15.15
C ARG A 17 -2.21 6.18 -14.35
N SER A 18 -2.09 5.52 -13.20
CA SER A 18 -3.25 5.20 -12.34
C SER A 18 -3.89 6.43 -11.68
N VAL A 19 -3.10 7.45 -11.34
CA VAL A 19 -3.58 8.77 -10.89
C VAL A 19 -4.30 9.51 -12.03
N SER A 20 -3.73 9.52 -13.24
CA SER A 20 -4.35 10.13 -14.42
C SER A 20 -5.69 9.47 -14.81
N THR A 21 -5.80 8.15 -14.59
CA THR A 21 -7.02 7.38 -14.89
C THR A 21 -8.11 7.53 -13.80
N ARG A 22 -7.91 8.39 -12.79
CA ARG A 22 -8.82 8.61 -11.63
C ARG A 22 -9.21 7.34 -10.87
N GLN A 23 -8.41 6.27 -10.95
CA GLN A 23 -8.63 5.05 -10.19
C GLN A 23 -8.16 5.16 -8.73
N ILE A 24 -7.47 6.25 -8.39
CA ILE A 24 -6.90 6.50 -7.06
C ILE A 24 -7.29 7.91 -6.63
N THR A 25 -7.65 8.09 -5.36
CA THR A 25 -7.93 9.40 -4.78
C THR A 25 -6.65 10.24 -4.67
N GLN A 26 -6.78 11.57 -4.74
CA GLN A 26 -5.63 12.49 -4.68
C GLN A 26 -4.76 12.27 -3.43
N LEU A 27 -5.41 12.02 -2.29
CA LEU A 27 -4.73 11.76 -1.01
C LEU A 27 -3.89 10.47 -1.02
N GLU A 28 -4.38 9.41 -1.66
CA GLU A 28 -3.63 8.16 -1.79
C GLU A 28 -2.50 8.29 -2.82
N GLY A 29 -2.66 9.17 -3.82
CA GLY A 29 -1.59 9.60 -4.71
C GLY A 29 -0.44 10.26 -3.95
N ASP A 30 -0.74 11.27 -3.12
CA ASP A 30 0.26 11.97 -2.30
C ASP A 30 0.96 11.04 -1.31
N ARG A 31 0.21 10.13 -0.67
CA ARG A 31 0.79 9.12 0.22
C ARG A 31 1.79 8.22 -0.51
N ARG A 32 1.44 7.73 -1.69
CA ARG A 32 2.33 6.85 -2.47
C ARG A 32 3.51 7.61 -3.08
N GLN A 33 3.35 8.90 -3.38
CA GLN A 33 4.44 9.77 -3.82
C GLN A 33 5.50 9.91 -2.73
N ASN A 34 5.09 10.17 -1.48
CA ASN A 34 6.01 10.26 -0.34
C ASN A 34 6.81 8.96 -0.12
N LEU A 35 6.18 7.80 -0.31
CA LEU A 35 6.85 6.50 -0.20
C LEU A 35 7.88 6.28 -1.31
N VAL A 36 7.58 6.70 -2.55
CA VAL A 36 8.54 6.65 -3.66
C VAL A 36 9.73 7.58 -3.39
N ASP A 37 9.48 8.77 -2.85
CA ASP A 37 10.53 9.72 -2.51
C ASP A 37 11.43 9.22 -1.36
N GLU A 38 10.86 8.50 -0.38
CA GLU A 38 11.64 7.82 0.65
C GLU A 38 12.55 6.73 0.06
N LEU A 39 12.01 5.91 -0.86
CA LEU A 39 12.78 4.86 -1.53
C LEU A 39 13.93 5.42 -2.36
N LEU A 40 13.70 6.52 -3.10
CA LEU A 40 14.74 7.22 -3.85
C LEU A 40 15.83 7.79 -2.94
N THR A 41 15.45 8.28 -1.77
CA THR A 41 16.39 8.81 -0.78
C THR A 41 17.26 7.69 -0.20
N LYS A 42 16.65 6.55 0.13
CA LYS A 42 17.37 5.35 0.62
C LYS A 42 18.29 4.76 -0.44
N GLU A 43 17.91 4.77 -1.71
CA GLU A 43 18.76 4.33 -2.81
C GLU A 43 20.03 5.18 -2.90
N ARG A 44 19.91 6.52 -2.85
CA ARG A 44 21.07 7.41 -2.83
C ARG A 44 21.96 7.19 -1.61
N GLN A 45 21.35 7.01 -0.44
CA GLN A 45 22.10 6.74 0.79
C GLN A 45 22.91 5.44 0.67
N LEU A 46 22.30 4.36 0.18
CA LEU A 46 22.99 3.09 -0.06
C LEU A 46 24.07 3.21 -1.14
N GLN A 47 23.84 4.02 -2.17
CA GLN A 47 24.84 4.28 -3.19
C GLN A 47 26.05 5.02 -2.62
N THR A 48 25.83 6.00 -1.75
CA THR A 48 26.93 6.70 -1.07
C THR A 48 27.69 5.82 -0.10
N SER A 49 27.02 4.91 0.63
CA SER A 49 27.71 3.95 1.50
C SER A 49 28.54 2.97 0.69
N PHE A 50 28.01 2.46 -0.43
CA PHE A 50 28.75 1.54 -1.30
C PHE A 50 29.95 2.22 -1.98
N GLN A 51 29.79 3.47 -2.40
CA GLN A 51 30.86 4.25 -3.02
C GLN A 51 31.94 4.67 -2.00
N ARG A 52 31.56 4.85 -0.73
CA ARG A 52 32.48 5.06 0.40
C ARG A 52 33.22 3.77 0.78
N GLU A 53 32.60 2.62 0.63
CA GLU A 53 33.20 1.30 0.92
C GLU A 53 34.24 0.86 -0.15
N GLY A 54 34.13 1.38 -1.37
CA GLY A 54 35.14 1.14 -2.43
C GLY A 54 36.47 1.89 -2.27
N ALA A 55 36.54 2.90 -1.39
CA ALA A 55 37.74 3.74 -1.24
C ALA A 55 38.63 3.38 -0.04
N GLU A 56 38.17 2.56 0.92
CA GLU A 56 38.88 2.32 2.19
C GLU A 56 38.96 0.83 2.63
N PRO A 57 39.18 -0.17 1.76
CA PRO A 57 39.38 -1.54 2.22
C PRO A 57 40.77 -1.76 2.85
N ASP A 58 41.79 -1.00 2.46
CA ASP A 58 43.18 -1.27 2.89
C ASP A 58 43.52 -0.68 4.26
N LEU A 59 42.96 0.47 4.65
CA LEU A 59 43.25 1.13 5.95
C LEU A 59 42.52 0.45 7.12
N VAL A 60 41.26 0.04 6.93
CA VAL A 60 40.50 -0.67 7.96
C VAL A 60 41.02 -2.09 8.14
N ARG A 61 41.36 -2.78 7.04
CA ARG A 61 41.89 -4.16 7.08
C ARG A 61 43.30 -4.23 7.65
N SER A 62 44.16 -3.26 7.35
CA SER A 62 45.50 -3.18 7.96
C SER A 62 45.41 -2.81 9.44
N SER A 63 44.49 -1.94 9.87
CA SER A 63 44.27 -1.68 11.29
C SER A 63 43.67 -2.87 12.05
N LEU A 64 42.90 -3.73 11.37
CA LEU A 64 42.36 -4.98 11.92
C LEU A 64 43.41 -6.12 11.99
N MET A 65 44.32 -6.19 11.02
CA MET A 65 45.34 -7.25 10.94
C MET A 65 46.68 -6.87 11.62
N ALA A 66 46.97 -5.59 11.80
CA ALA A 66 48.18 -5.11 12.45
C ALA A 66 48.02 -4.88 13.97
N GLY A 67 46.80 -5.00 14.50
CA GLY A 67 46.51 -4.92 15.93
C GLY A 67 47.21 -6.00 16.79
N GLY A 68 47.67 -7.10 16.18
CA GLY A 68 48.36 -8.21 16.86
C GLY A 68 49.88 -8.27 16.67
N ALA A 69 50.49 -7.33 15.95
CA ALA A 69 51.91 -7.41 15.59
C ALA A 69 52.82 -6.78 16.64
N ARG A 70 52.75 -7.25 17.90
CA ARG A 70 53.83 -7.02 18.87
C ARG A 70 53.86 -8.06 19.98
N SER A 71 54.75 -9.02 19.72
CA SER A 71 55.57 -9.72 20.71
C SER A 71 54.90 -10.85 21.52
N SER A 72 55.51 -12.03 21.37
CA SER A 72 55.55 -13.11 22.36
C SER A 72 54.36 -14.08 22.42
N SER A 73 54.30 -15.04 21.49
CA SER A 73 54.17 -16.46 21.86
C SER A 73 54.23 -17.33 20.60
N ARG A 74 55.43 -17.85 20.30
CA ARG A 74 55.68 -18.53 19.01
C ARG A 74 55.22 -19.99 18.93
N ASN A 75 54.77 -20.65 20.00
CA ASN A 75 54.71 -22.12 20.00
C ASN A 75 53.51 -22.76 20.76
N ASN A 76 52.25 -22.36 20.51
CA ASN A 76 51.13 -23.25 20.88
C ASN A 76 49.83 -23.01 20.06
N PRO A 77 49.47 -23.90 19.13
CA PRO A 77 48.25 -23.78 18.30
C PRO A 77 46.91 -24.01 19.03
N TRP A 78 46.94 -24.43 20.29
CA TRP A 78 45.74 -24.78 21.09
C TRP A 78 45.39 -23.75 22.17
N VAL A 79 46.12 -22.63 22.23
CA VAL A 79 45.72 -21.50 23.06
C VAL A 79 44.68 -20.71 22.26
N LEU A 80 43.40 -21.03 22.50
CA LEU A 80 42.33 -20.12 22.11
C LEU A 80 42.55 -18.82 22.89
N GLU A 81 42.83 -17.74 22.17
CA GLU A 81 42.89 -16.40 22.73
C GLU A 81 41.53 -16.10 23.38
N GLU A 82 41.47 -15.94 24.70
CA GLU A 82 40.23 -15.57 25.39
C GLU A 82 39.68 -14.26 24.79
N PRO A 83 38.37 -14.17 24.53
CA PRO A 83 37.78 -12.93 24.02
C PRO A 83 38.11 -11.77 24.97
N GLU A 84 38.47 -10.62 24.41
CA GLU A 84 38.88 -9.39 25.13
C GLU A 84 37.89 -8.95 26.22
N GLU A 85 36.62 -9.38 26.13
CA GLU A 85 35.57 -9.10 27.12
C GLU A 85 35.71 -9.90 28.43
N THR A 86 36.39 -11.05 28.40
CA THR A 86 36.62 -11.94 29.55
C THR A 86 38.06 -11.95 30.04
N ARG A 87 38.98 -11.32 29.30
CA ARG A 87 40.40 -11.19 29.66
C ARG A 87 40.54 -10.42 30.97
N GLY A 88 40.88 -11.13 32.05
CA GLY A 88 41.16 -10.54 33.35
C GLY A 88 40.02 -10.63 34.39
N PHE A 89 38.87 -11.21 34.04
CA PHE A 89 37.80 -11.48 35.01
C PHE A 89 37.93 -12.89 35.61
N THR A 90 37.82 -12.97 36.93
CA THR A 90 37.78 -14.23 37.67
C THR A 90 36.50 -15.00 37.28
N PHE A 91 36.51 -16.34 37.25
CA PHE A 91 35.34 -17.15 36.87
C PHE A 91 34.02 -16.76 37.59
N GLN A 92 34.09 -16.23 38.82
CA GLN A 92 32.94 -15.69 39.53
C GLN A 92 32.38 -14.38 38.94
N GLU A 93 33.23 -13.49 38.43
CA GLU A 93 32.84 -12.21 37.83
C GLU A 93 32.17 -12.45 36.48
N ILE A 94 32.68 -13.38 35.67
CA ILE A 94 32.05 -13.81 34.41
C ILE A 94 30.64 -14.37 34.67
N LYS A 95 30.48 -15.18 35.73
CA LYS A 95 29.17 -15.74 36.11
C LYS A 95 28.19 -14.65 36.55
N GLN A 96 28.66 -13.64 37.28
CA GLN A 96 27.82 -12.49 37.66
C GLN A 96 27.42 -11.66 36.45
N GLN A 97 28.35 -11.42 35.52
CA GLN A 97 28.09 -10.66 34.31
C GLN A 97 27.09 -11.38 33.39
N GLN A 98 27.19 -12.71 33.24
CA GLN A 98 26.17 -13.50 32.55
C GLN A 98 24.80 -13.42 33.23
N HIS A 99 24.73 -13.42 34.56
CA HIS A 99 23.46 -13.22 35.28
C HIS A 99 22.85 -11.84 35.04
N GLN A 100 23.67 -10.80 34.94
CA GLN A 100 23.22 -9.46 34.59
C GLN A 100 22.63 -9.44 33.17
N ILE A 101 23.36 -10.02 32.21
CA ILE A 101 22.97 -10.10 30.81
C ILE A 101 21.65 -10.89 30.64
N ILE A 102 21.49 -12.00 31.38
CA ILE A 102 20.26 -12.81 31.35
C ILE A 102 19.06 -11.99 31.88
N ARG A 103 19.23 -11.21 32.95
CA ARG A 103 18.14 -10.37 33.48
C ARG A 103 17.72 -9.27 32.50
N GLU A 104 18.68 -8.68 31.79
CA GLU A 104 18.39 -7.68 30.76
C GLU A 104 17.63 -8.29 29.58
N GLN A 105 17.98 -9.52 29.19
CA GLN A 105 17.26 -10.26 28.15
C GLN A 105 15.83 -10.62 28.59
N ASP A 106 15.62 -11.08 29.82
CA ASP A 106 14.28 -11.37 30.35
C ASP A 106 13.39 -10.10 30.35
N ALA A 107 13.94 -8.95 30.75
CA ALA A 107 13.22 -7.69 30.67
C ALA A 107 12.89 -7.30 29.21
N GLY A 108 13.77 -7.62 28.26
CA GLY A 108 13.51 -7.47 26.83
C GLY A 108 12.40 -8.40 26.32
N LEU A 109 12.36 -9.64 26.79
CA LEU A 109 11.32 -10.61 26.45
C LEU A 109 9.95 -10.20 26.98
N ASP A 110 9.86 -9.62 28.17
CA ASP A 110 8.60 -9.07 28.71
C ASP A 110 8.08 -7.90 27.86
N ALA A 111 8.98 -7.01 27.42
CA ALA A 111 8.61 -5.93 26.51
C ALA A 111 8.09 -6.47 25.17
N LEU A 112 8.77 -7.46 24.59
CA LEU A 112 8.33 -8.13 23.36
C LEU A 112 7.00 -8.87 23.54
N SER A 113 6.81 -9.56 24.67
CA SER A 113 5.54 -10.23 25.03
C SER A 113 4.38 -9.23 25.06
N SER A 114 4.59 -8.04 25.65
CA SER A 114 3.57 -7.00 25.69
C SER A 114 3.20 -6.44 24.30
N ILE A 115 4.17 -6.39 23.39
CA ILE A 115 3.96 -5.99 21.99
C ILE A 115 3.20 -7.09 21.24
N LEU A 116 3.60 -8.35 21.40
CA LEU A 116 2.92 -9.51 20.83
C LEU A 116 1.47 -9.61 21.30
N ALA A 117 1.20 -9.33 22.58
CA ALA A 117 -0.16 -9.30 23.11
C ALA A 117 -1.02 -8.22 22.43
N ARG A 118 -0.48 -7.01 22.25
CA ARG A 118 -1.16 -5.93 21.50
C ARG A 118 -1.37 -6.28 20.03
N GLN A 119 -0.39 -6.91 19.40
CA GLN A 119 -0.49 -7.31 18.00
C GLN A 119 -1.49 -8.46 17.80
N LYS A 120 -1.57 -9.39 18.75
CA LYS A 120 -2.61 -10.42 18.79
C LYS A 120 -4.01 -9.80 18.90
N GLN A 121 -4.19 -8.82 19.79
CA GLN A 121 -5.45 -8.11 19.93
C GLN A 121 -5.82 -7.39 18.61
N MET A 122 -4.89 -6.65 18.02
CA MET A 122 -5.11 -5.99 16.74
C MET A 122 -5.45 -6.98 15.62
N GLY A 123 -4.84 -8.16 15.59
CA GLY A 123 -5.17 -9.22 14.65
C GLY A 123 -6.58 -9.79 14.85
N GLN A 124 -7.04 -9.89 16.09
CA GLN A 124 -8.42 -10.29 16.41
C GLN A 124 -9.41 -9.21 16.00
N ASP A 125 -9.11 -7.94 16.27
CA ASP A 125 -9.97 -6.81 15.87
C ASP A 125 -10.07 -6.71 14.34
N ILE A 126 -8.96 -6.91 13.61
CA ILE A 126 -8.96 -6.99 12.14
C ILE A 126 -9.81 -8.18 11.65
N GLY A 127 -9.74 -9.33 12.32
CA GLY A 127 -10.56 -10.49 11.98
C GLY A 127 -12.06 -10.20 12.12
N ASN A 128 -12.47 -9.62 13.24
CA ASN A 128 -13.86 -9.25 13.49
C ASN A 128 -14.36 -8.20 12.48
N GLU A 129 -13.55 -7.18 12.19
CA GLU A 129 -13.87 -6.14 11.20
C GLU A 129 -13.98 -6.72 9.78
N LEU A 130 -13.16 -7.71 9.42
CA LEU A 130 -13.29 -8.41 8.13
C LEU A 130 -14.58 -9.24 8.06
N ASP A 131 -14.99 -9.87 9.16
CA ASP A 131 -16.26 -10.60 9.23
C ASP A 131 -17.45 -9.63 9.11
N GLU A 132 -17.39 -8.47 9.77
CA GLU A 132 -18.42 -7.42 9.70
C GLU A 132 -18.47 -6.77 8.29
N GLN A 133 -17.33 -6.56 7.64
CA GLN A 133 -17.28 -6.10 6.25
C GLN A 133 -17.84 -7.13 5.26
N ASN A 134 -17.75 -8.43 5.55
CA ASN A 134 -18.37 -9.47 4.72
C ASN A 134 -19.90 -9.35 4.74
N GLU A 135 -20.48 -9.08 5.91
CA GLU A 135 -21.93 -8.81 6.05
C GLU A 135 -22.34 -7.55 5.29
N ILE A 136 -21.53 -6.47 5.35
CA ILE A 136 -21.78 -5.24 4.58
C ILE A 136 -21.68 -5.48 3.06
N ILE A 137 -20.78 -6.34 2.59
CA ILE A 137 -20.63 -6.66 1.16
C ILE A 137 -21.87 -7.41 0.61
N ASP A 138 -22.46 -8.30 1.42
CA ASP A 138 -23.70 -8.98 1.06
C ASP A 138 -24.87 -7.99 0.96
N ASP A 139 -24.98 -7.06 1.91
CA ASP A 139 -25.98 -5.99 1.88
C ASP A 139 -25.82 -5.05 0.68
N VAL A 140 -24.57 -4.67 0.35
CA VAL A 140 -24.27 -3.85 -0.83
C VAL A 140 -24.66 -4.60 -2.11
N SER A 141 -24.41 -5.90 -2.20
CA SER A 141 -24.81 -6.72 -3.35
C SER A 141 -26.33 -6.78 -3.51
N ALA A 142 -27.07 -6.95 -2.41
CA ALA A 142 -28.53 -6.90 -2.42
C ALA A 142 -29.07 -5.51 -2.84
N LEU A 143 -28.41 -4.43 -2.41
CA LEU A 143 -28.76 -3.07 -2.79
C LEU A 143 -28.48 -2.78 -4.28
N VAL A 144 -27.41 -3.37 -4.83
CA VAL A 144 -27.09 -3.30 -6.26
C VAL A 144 -28.15 -4.05 -7.08
N ASP A 145 -28.54 -5.26 -6.68
CA ASP A 145 -29.58 -6.03 -7.38
C ASP A 145 -30.96 -5.34 -7.37
N THR A 146 -31.33 -4.74 -6.24
CA THR A 146 -32.56 -3.95 -6.14
C THR A 146 -32.48 -2.65 -6.95
N THR A 147 -31.30 -2.05 -7.08
CA THR A 147 -31.09 -0.87 -7.92
C THR A 147 -31.14 -1.24 -9.40
N ASP A 148 -30.50 -2.34 -9.82
CA ASP A 148 -30.52 -2.81 -11.21
C ASP A 148 -31.94 -3.18 -11.65
N SER A 149 -32.71 -3.86 -10.80
CA SER A 149 -34.12 -4.17 -11.10
C SER A 149 -35.00 -2.92 -11.24
N LYS A 150 -34.79 -1.89 -10.40
CA LYS A 150 -35.47 -0.58 -10.56
C LYS A 150 -35.06 0.13 -11.84
N ILE A 151 -33.77 0.17 -12.16
CA ILE A 151 -33.23 0.76 -13.40
C ILE A 151 -33.81 0.04 -14.62
N ARG A 152 -33.89 -1.29 -14.59
CA ARG A 152 -34.43 -2.10 -15.68
C ARG A 152 -35.92 -1.84 -15.91
N ASN A 153 -36.70 -1.72 -14.83
CA ASN A 153 -38.12 -1.37 -14.91
C ASN A 153 -38.30 0.06 -15.44
N GLN A 154 -37.55 1.04 -14.95
CA GLN A 154 -37.59 2.41 -15.46
C GLN A 154 -37.17 2.47 -16.94
N THR A 155 -36.14 1.74 -17.34
CA THR A 155 -35.71 1.63 -18.74
C THR A 155 -36.81 1.02 -19.61
N ARG A 156 -37.55 0.03 -19.10
CA ARG A 156 -38.70 -0.55 -19.81
C ARG A 156 -39.84 0.46 -19.95
N HIS A 157 -40.13 1.25 -18.91
CA HIS A 157 -41.12 2.32 -18.98
C HIS A 157 -40.70 3.40 -19.99
N ILE A 158 -39.42 3.77 -20.04
CA ILE A 158 -38.91 4.72 -21.03
C ILE A 158 -39.05 4.14 -22.46
N LYS A 159 -38.68 2.87 -22.68
CA LYS A 159 -38.88 2.21 -23.99
C LYS A 159 -40.36 2.07 -24.39
N LEU A 160 -41.25 1.83 -23.42
CA LEU A 160 -42.69 1.78 -23.66
C LEU A 160 -43.27 3.17 -23.93
N VAL A 161 -42.77 4.22 -23.27
CA VAL A 161 -43.17 5.60 -23.51
C VAL A 161 -42.65 6.11 -24.85
N ASP A 162 -41.47 5.65 -25.29
CA ASP A 162 -40.91 5.94 -26.62
C ASP A 162 -41.71 5.21 -27.72
N GLY A 163 -42.04 3.93 -27.55
CA GLY A 163 -42.85 3.16 -28.50
C GLY A 163 -44.35 3.49 -28.50
N LYS A 164 -44.90 3.95 -27.37
CA LYS A 164 -46.26 4.48 -27.22
C LYS A 164 -46.27 6.00 -27.25
N SER A 165 -45.21 6.62 -27.75
CA SER A 165 -45.25 8.04 -28.07
C SER A 165 -46.26 8.15 -29.20
N GLY A 166 -47.42 8.71 -28.88
CA GLY A 166 -48.55 8.91 -29.77
C GLY A 166 -48.24 9.88 -30.90
N SER A 167 -47.04 9.82 -31.48
CA SER A 167 -46.58 10.61 -32.61
C SER A 167 -47.53 10.43 -33.80
N CYS A 168 -47.98 9.22 -34.10
CA CYS A 168 -48.96 9.02 -35.18
C CYS A 168 -50.33 9.66 -34.85
N ALA A 169 -50.91 9.36 -33.68
CA ALA A 169 -52.22 9.91 -33.30
C ALA A 169 -52.19 11.44 -33.11
N MET A 170 -51.13 11.97 -32.50
CA MET A 170 -50.91 13.39 -32.27
C MET A 170 -50.61 14.11 -33.59
N MET A 171 -49.81 13.53 -34.50
CA MET A 171 -49.65 14.09 -35.85
C MET A 171 -50.97 14.10 -36.62
N VAL A 172 -51.77 13.04 -36.54
CA VAL A 172 -53.09 13.00 -37.19
C VAL A 172 -54.02 14.09 -36.63
N VAL A 173 -54.04 14.30 -35.31
CA VAL A 173 -54.81 15.39 -34.69
C VAL A 173 -54.31 16.77 -35.14
N ILE A 174 -52.99 16.99 -35.19
CA ILE A 174 -52.40 18.24 -35.68
C ILE A 174 -52.79 18.50 -37.15
N VAL A 175 -52.71 17.49 -38.01
CA VAL A 175 -53.10 17.60 -39.43
C VAL A 175 -54.60 17.91 -39.56
N LEU A 176 -55.46 17.23 -38.80
CA LEU A 176 -56.91 17.50 -38.80
C LEU A 176 -57.24 18.92 -38.38
N LEU A 177 -56.58 19.44 -37.33
CA LEU A 177 -56.76 20.83 -36.89
C LEU A 177 -56.30 21.84 -37.95
N LEU A 178 -55.17 21.58 -38.64
CA LEU A 178 -54.72 22.44 -39.74
C LEU A 178 -55.72 22.47 -40.90
N VAL A 179 -56.28 21.32 -41.28
CA VAL A 179 -57.31 21.26 -42.34
C VAL A 179 -58.55 22.04 -41.93
N ALA A 180 -59.01 21.91 -40.68
CA ALA A 180 -60.16 22.66 -40.18
C ALA A 180 -59.93 24.18 -40.22
N ILE A 181 -58.74 24.66 -39.85
CA ILE A 181 -58.35 26.08 -39.94
C ILE A 181 -58.38 26.55 -41.40
N VAL A 182 -57.83 25.78 -42.33
CA VAL A 182 -57.84 26.12 -43.77
C VAL A 182 -59.26 26.17 -44.30
N VAL A 183 -60.12 25.22 -43.94
CA VAL A 183 -61.54 25.22 -44.36
C VAL A 183 -62.26 26.46 -43.85
N VAL A 184 -62.07 26.83 -42.58
CA VAL A 184 -62.67 28.05 -42.01
C VAL A 184 -62.12 29.32 -42.68
N ALA A 185 -60.82 29.35 -42.98
CA ALA A 185 -60.19 30.50 -43.64
C ALA A 185 -60.61 30.66 -45.12
N VAL A 186 -60.87 29.55 -45.81
CA VAL A 186 -61.33 29.52 -47.20
C VAL A 186 -62.84 29.67 -47.30
N TRP A 187 -63.59 29.34 -46.24
CA TRP A 187 -65.02 29.61 -46.19
C TRP A 187 -65.22 31.11 -46.35
N PRO A 188 -65.84 31.56 -47.45
CA PRO A 188 -65.96 32.98 -47.73
C PRO A 188 -66.80 33.60 -46.62
N THR A 189 -66.15 34.40 -45.77
CA THR A 189 -66.81 35.30 -44.84
C THR A 189 -67.48 36.40 -45.67
N HIS A 190 -68.67 36.09 -46.19
CA HIS A 190 -69.61 37.04 -46.76
C HIS A 190 -70.83 37.14 -45.86
#